data_AF-A0A4Q5S2Y5-F1
#
_entry.id   AF-A0A4Q5S2Y5-F1
#
_cell.length_a   1.000
_cell.length_b   1.000
_cell.length_c   1.000
_cell.angle_alpha   90.00
_cell.angle_beta   90.00
_cell.angle_gamma   90.00
#
_symmetry.space_group_name_H-M   'P 1'
#
loop_
_entity.id
_entity.type
_entity.pdbx_description
1 polymer ?
#
loop_
_entity_poly.entity_id
_entity_poly.type
_entity_poly.pdbx_seq_one_letter_code
_entity_poly.pdbx_strand_id
1 'polypeptide(L)'
;MTDSRLIEITNRIIEKSRDTRAAYLTKVQKSRRIGPSRHHLGCANLAHGFAACNTSDKAALAEGQAPNLGVVSAYNEMLSAHVP
;
A
#
# COMPACT_ATOMS: atom_id res chain seq x y z
N MET A 1 -10.74 2.49 -29.39
CA MET A 1 -9.34 2.84 -29.66
C MET A 1 -8.87 3.78 -28.57
N THR A 2 -7.72 3.54 -27.97
CA THR A 2 -7.15 4.42 -26.93
C THR A 2 -6.61 5.69 -27.58
N ASP A 3 -6.92 6.85 -27.01
CA ASP A 3 -6.45 8.16 -27.47
C ASP A 3 -4.91 8.19 -27.62
N SER A 4 -4.40 8.69 -28.75
CA SER A 4 -2.96 8.74 -29.05
C SER A 4 -2.18 9.57 -28.05
N ARG A 5 -2.79 10.61 -27.48
CA ARG A 5 -2.19 11.45 -26.43
C ARG A 5 -2.00 10.69 -25.13
N LEU A 6 -2.90 9.78 -24.79
CA LEU A 6 -2.75 8.93 -23.60
C LEU A 6 -1.56 7.99 -23.74
N ILE A 7 -1.35 7.45 -24.94
CA ILE A 7 -0.20 6.59 -25.24
C ILE A 7 1.11 7.38 -25.09
N GLU A 8 1.18 8.58 -25.65
CA GLU A 8 2.37 9.45 -25.54
C GLU A 8 2.70 9.80 -24.09
N ILE A 9 1.69 10.22 -23.31
CA ILE A 9 1.85 10.54 -21.89
C ILE A 9 2.32 9.33 -21.10
N THR A 10 1.71 8.16 -21.36
CA THR A 10 2.08 6.90 -20.69
C THR A 10 3.54 6.55 -20.97
N ASN A 11 3.97 6.60 -22.23
CA ASN A 11 5.35 6.31 -22.61
C ASN A 11 6.34 7.28 -21.95
N ARG A 12 6.01 8.57 -21.90
CA ARG A 12 6.83 9.58 -21.24
C ARG A 12 6.97 9.32 -19.74
N ILE A 13 5.90 8.88 -19.07
CA ILE A 13 5.94 8.52 -17.64
C ILE A 13 6.78 7.26 -17.43
N ILE A 14 6.63 6.25 -18.29
CA ILE A 14 7.42 5.01 -18.23
C ILE A 14 8.91 5.33 -18.33
N GLU A 15 9.33 6.09 -19.34
CA GLU A 15 10.74 6.39 -19.56
C GLU A 15 11.30 7.23 -18.40
N LYS A 16 10.60 8.31 -18.02
CA LYS A 16 11.03 9.18 -16.91
C LYS A 16 11.15 8.44 -15.59
N SER A 17 10.36 7.39 -15.38
CA SER A 17 10.28 6.66 -14.11
C SER A 17 11.02 5.32 -14.12
N ARG A 18 11.74 4.98 -15.19
CA ARG A 18 12.31 3.63 -15.38
C ARG A 18 13.15 3.18 -14.18
N ASP A 19 14.13 3.99 -13.80
CA ASP A 19 15.10 3.62 -12.77
C ASP A 19 14.49 3.67 -11.37
N THR A 20 13.64 4.66 -11.08
CA THR A 20 12.94 4.77 -9.79
C THR A 20 11.90 3.66 -9.61
N ARG A 21 11.22 3.27 -10.69
CA ARG A 21 10.30 2.13 -10.68
C ARG A 21 11.03 0.81 -10.44
N ALA A 22 12.19 0.60 -11.07
CA ALA A 22 13.01 -0.59 -10.84
C ALA A 22 13.49 -0.67 -9.38
N ALA A 23 13.96 0.44 -8.81
CA ALA A 23 14.36 0.52 -7.41
C ALA A 23 13.17 0.24 -6.46
N TYR A 24 12.01 0.80 -6.75
CA TYR A 24 10.78 0.55 -5.98
C TYR A 24 10.39 -0.93 -6.02
N LEU A 25 10.37 -1.56 -7.19
CA LEU A 25 10.02 -2.97 -7.34
C LEU A 25 11.01 -3.88 -6.61
N THR A 26 12.30 -3.56 -6.65
CA THR A 26 13.33 -4.27 -5.87
C THR A 26 13.05 -4.19 -4.37
N LYS A 27 12.71 -3.00 -3.87
CA LYS A 27 12.31 -2.80 -2.46
C LYS A 27 11.10 -3.63 -2.09
N VAL A 28 10.05 -3.63 -2.92
CA VAL A 28 8.83 -4.43 -2.70
C VAL A 28 9.15 -5.92 -2.65
N GLN A 29 9.96 -6.44 -3.58
CA GLN A 29 10.36 -7.84 -3.58
C GLN A 29 11.13 -8.22 -2.30
N LYS A 30 12.04 -7.36 -1.84
CA LYS A 30 12.77 -7.56 -0.58
C LYS A 30 11.81 -7.59 0.62
N SER A 31 10.90 -6.62 0.72
CA SER A 31 9.93 -6.53 1.82
C SER A 31 8.98 -7.73 1.86
N ARG A 32 8.54 -8.24 0.70
CA ARG A 32 7.70 -9.45 0.61
C ARG A 32 8.36 -10.68 1.25
N ARG A 33 9.68 -10.82 1.17
CA ARG A 33 10.42 -11.94 1.78
C ARG A 33 10.58 -11.80 3.30
N ILE A 34 10.66 -10.57 3.79
CA ILE A 34 10.80 -10.29 5.24
C ILE A 34 9.45 -10.49 5.96
N GLY A 35 8.34 -10.28 5.25
CA GLY A 35 7.01 -10.32 5.84
C GLY A 35 6.63 -8.98 6.51
N PRO A 36 5.43 -8.88 7.08
CA PRO A 36 4.95 -7.64 7.66
C PRO A 36 5.66 -7.30 8.98
N SER A 37 6.13 -6.07 9.11
CA SER A 37 6.82 -5.61 10.33
C SER A 37 5.92 -5.47 11.56
N ARG A 38 4.60 -5.68 11.43
CA ARG A 38 3.60 -5.43 12.49
C ARG A 38 3.83 -6.26 13.75
N HIS A 39 4.54 -7.39 13.66
CA HIS A 39 4.92 -8.22 14.81
C HIS A 39 5.74 -7.46 15.86
N HIS A 40 6.37 -6.35 15.49
CA HIS A 40 7.15 -5.50 16.39
C HIS A 40 6.33 -4.33 16.99
N LEU A 41 5.04 -4.20 16.66
CA LEU A 41 4.19 -3.14 17.18
C LEU A 41 3.58 -3.53 18.52
N GLY A 42 3.53 -2.60 19.47
CA GLY A 42 2.81 -2.79 20.73
C GLY A 42 1.30 -2.92 20.53
N CYS A 43 0.61 -3.54 21.49
CA CYS A 43 -0.81 -3.87 21.40
C CYS A 43 -1.71 -2.66 21.08
N ALA A 44 -1.41 -1.48 21.62
CA ALA A 44 -2.17 -0.26 21.33
C ALA A 44 -2.10 0.14 19.84
N ASN A 45 -0.93 0.01 19.21
CA ASN A 45 -0.76 0.33 17.78
C ASN A 45 -1.45 -0.71 16.89
N LEU A 46 -1.43 -1.99 17.28
CA LEU A 46 -2.17 -3.03 16.58
C LEU A 46 -3.69 -2.82 16.68
N ALA A 47 -4.19 -2.50 17.87
CA ALA A 47 -5.60 -2.23 18.10
C ALA A 47 -6.11 -1.06 17.25
N HIS A 48 -5.36 0.04 17.18
CA HIS A 48 -5.70 1.18 16.31
C HIS A 48 -5.66 0.80 14.82
N GLY A 49 -4.58 0.12 14.39
CA GLY A 49 -4.41 -0.26 12.99
C GLY A 49 -5.48 -1.22 12.47
N PHE A 50 -6.14 -1.98 13.35
CA PHE A 50 -7.19 -2.93 12.99
C PHE A 50 -8.60 -2.41 13.27
N ALA A 51 -8.77 -1.26 13.92
CA ALA A 51 -10.07 -0.79 14.40
C ALA A 51 -11.12 -0.71 13.29
N ALA A 52 -10.74 -0.11 12.15
CA ALA A 52 -11.59 0.10 10.98
C ALA A 52 -11.71 -1.13 10.06
N CYS A 53 -11.00 -2.22 10.35
CA CYS A 53 -11.08 -3.45 9.56
C CYS A 53 -12.40 -4.19 9.83
N ASN A 54 -12.96 -4.80 8.78
CA ASN A 54 -14.06 -5.75 8.94
C ASN A 54 -13.57 -7.03 9.65
N THR A 55 -14.50 -7.92 10.02
CA THR A 55 -14.18 -9.13 10.78
C THR A 55 -13.22 -10.07 10.06
N SER A 56 -13.36 -10.25 8.74
CA SER A 56 -12.45 -11.09 7.95
C SER A 56 -11.05 -10.51 7.86
N ASP A 57 -10.92 -9.19 7.70
CA ASP A 57 -9.64 -8.51 7.64
C ASP A 57 -8.93 -8.57 9.00
N LYS A 58 -9.66 -8.41 10.10
CA LYS A 58 -9.13 -8.58 11.47
C LYS A 58 -8.54 -9.97 11.68
N ALA A 59 -9.24 -11.02 11.25
CA ALA A 59 -8.74 -12.40 11.37
C ALA A 59 -7.46 -12.60 10.54
N ALA A 60 -7.46 -12.19 9.27
CA ALA A 60 -6.30 -12.30 8.39
C ALA A 60 -5.09 -11.49 8.89
N LEU A 61 -5.33 -10.34 9.52
CA LEU A 61 -4.28 -9.51 10.09
C LEU A 61 -3.72 -10.08 11.40
N ALA A 62 -4.58 -10.68 12.24
CA ALA A 62 -4.19 -11.37 13.47
C ALA A 62 -3.31 -12.60 13.19
N GLU A 63 -3.57 -13.34 12.11
CA GLU A 63 -2.76 -14.49 11.67
C GLU A 63 -1.37 -14.10 11.12
N GLY A 64 -1.08 -12.80 10.99
CA GLY A 64 0.29 -12.30 10.84
C GLY A 64 0.89 -12.36 9.43
N GLN A 65 0.19 -12.91 8.43
CA GLN A 65 0.72 -13.09 7.07
C GLN A 65 0.17 -12.10 6.03
N ALA A 66 -1.04 -11.56 6.24
CA ALA A 66 -1.64 -10.63 5.29
C ALA A 66 -0.87 -9.29 5.22
N PRO A 67 -0.57 -8.73 4.03
CA PRO A 67 0.04 -7.41 3.92
C PRO A 67 -0.96 -6.28 4.15
N ASN A 68 -0.49 -5.13 4.66
CA ASN A 68 -1.23 -3.87 4.61
C ASN A 68 -0.76 -3.07 3.39
N LEU A 69 -1.66 -2.79 2.44
CA LEU A 69 -1.36 -2.00 1.24
C LEU A 69 -1.92 -0.59 1.38
N GLY A 70 -1.03 0.39 1.54
CA GLY A 70 -1.40 1.80 1.46
C GLY A 70 -1.44 2.26 0.01
N VAL A 71 -2.59 2.73 -0.46
CA VAL A 71 -2.72 3.39 -1.76
C VAL A 71 -2.69 4.90 -1.52
N VAL A 72 -1.58 5.54 -1.88
CA VAL A 72 -1.50 7.01 -1.88
C VAL A 72 -1.96 7.49 -3.24
N SER A 73 -3.12 8.14 -3.27
CA SER A 73 -3.61 8.82 -4.48
C SER A 73 -3.24 10.31 -4.43
N ALA A 74 -3.19 10.97 -5.59
CA ALA A 74 -3.03 12.43 -5.64
C ALA A 74 -4.25 13.19 -5.09
N TYR A 75 -5.38 12.48 -4.91
CA TYR A 75 -6.53 12.96 -4.15
C TYR A 75 -6.28 12.71 -2.68
N ASN A 76 -6.04 13.79 -1.95
CA ASN A 76 -5.86 13.76 -0.50
C ASN A 76 -7.17 14.14 0.17
N GLU A 77 -8.13 13.21 0.18
CA GLU A 77 -9.29 13.32 1.07
C GLU A 77 -8.81 13.00 2.49
N MET A 78 -9.01 13.93 3.42
CA MET A 78 -8.62 13.79 4.82
C MET A 78 -9.58 12.81 5.51
N LEU A 79 -9.24 11.51 5.52
CA LEU A 79 -10.03 10.49 6.20
C LEU A 79 -9.73 10.54 7.70
N SER A 80 -10.71 10.94 8.52
CA SER A 80 -10.63 10.78 9.98
C SER A 80 -10.65 9.30 10.32
N ALA A 81 -9.63 8.82 11.04
CA ALA A 81 -9.58 7.45 11.55
C ALA A 81 -10.58 7.18 12.70
N HIS A 82 -11.24 8.22 13.20
CA HIS A 82 -12.32 8.10 14.18
C HIS A 82 -13.66 8.32 13.48
N VAL A 83 -14.43 7.24 13.39
CA VAL A 83 -15.89 7.29 13.24
C VAL A 83 -16.47 7.57 14.64
N PRO A 84 -17.45 8.49 14.80
CA PRO A 84 -18.15 8.67 16.07
C PRO A 84 -19.02 7.46 16.46
#